data_AF-U6A3W9-F1
#
_entry.id   AF-U6A3W9-F1
#
_cell.length_a   1.000
_cell.length_b   1.000
_cell.length_c   1.000
_cell.angle_alpha   90.00
_cell.angle_beta   90.00
_cell.angle_gamma   90.00
#
_symmetry.space_group_name_H-M   'P 1'
#
loop_
_entity.id
_entity.type
_entity.pdbx_description
1 polymer ?
#
loop_
_entity_poly.entity_id
_entity_poly.type
_entity_poly.pdbx_seq_one_letter_code
_entity_poly.pdbx_strand_id
1 'polypeptide(L)'
;MQTLPKERRYETLSYLPPLTDAQTQKQLQYILEQGFIAGVEFSESSAPEQHYWTLWKLPLFNATSVREVMAEIDECRREYPKCFIRVMGFDNVKQCQVL
;
A
#
# COMPACT_ATOMS: atom_id res chain seq x y z
N MET A 1 28.47 22.02 3.06
CA MET A 1 27.08 22.19 2.59
C MET A 1 26.89 21.26 1.40
N GLN A 2 25.91 20.37 1.44
CA GLN A 2 25.54 19.55 0.27
C GLN A 2 24.23 20.10 -0.31
N THR A 3 24.16 20.22 -1.63
CA THR A 3 22.92 20.59 -2.32
C THR A 3 22.03 19.37 -2.45
N LEU A 4 20.77 19.47 -2.01
CA LEU A 4 19.83 18.36 -2.05
C LEU A 4 19.43 18.03 -3.51
N PRO A 5 19.47 16.76 -3.94
CA PRO A 5 19.00 16.37 -5.27
C PRO A 5 17.47 16.45 -5.38
N LYS A 6 16.98 16.57 -6.61
CA LYS A 6 15.55 16.44 -6.92
C LYS A 6 15.27 14.98 -7.29
N GLU A 7 14.32 14.37 -6.60
CA GLU A 7 13.92 12.98 -6.79
C GLU A 7 12.39 12.88 -6.66
N ARG A 8 11.74 12.04 -7.48
CA ARG A 8 10.29 11.78 -7.37
C ARG A 8 10.00 11.04 -6.08
N ARG A 9 8.90 11.42 -5.39
CA ARG A 9 8.42 10.80 -4.16
C ARG A 9 7.04 10.20 -4.37
N TYR A 10 6.61 9.39 -3.41
CA TYR A 10 5.43 8.52 -3.50
C TYR A 10 4.59 8.57 -2.20
N GLU A 11 4.44 9.77 -1.63
CA GLU A 11 3.74 10.01 -0.37
C GLU A 11 4.37 9.30 0.84
N THR A 12 3.55 8.90 1.82
CA THR A 12 3.93 8.33 3.11
C THR A 12 5.01 7.26 2.96
N LEU A 13 6.05 7.34 3.80
CA LEU A 13 7.23 6.46 3.83
C LEU A 13 8.23 6.60 2.66
N SER A 14 7.93 7.34 1.57
CA SER A 14 8.80 7.42 0.39
C SER A 14 10.12 8.21 0.55
N TYR A 15 10.33 8.83 1.72
CA TYR A 15 11.60 9.46 2.11
C TYR A 15 12.50 8.52 2.93
N LEU A 16 11.96 7.38 3.38
CA LEU A 16 12.72 6.35 4.09
C LEU A 16 13.42 5.42 3.08
N PRO A 17 14.42 4.63 3.52
CA PRO A 17 14.90 3.51 2.72
C PRO A 17 13.73 2.59 2.32
N PRO A 18 13.78 1.94 1.14
CA PRO A 18 12.77 0.99 0.72
C PRO A 18 12.52 -0.05 1.81
N LEU A 19 11.25 -0.26 2.16
CA LEU A 19 10.89 -1.19 3.20
C LEU A 19 11.28 -2.61 2.80
N THR A 20 11.85 -3.34 3.75
CA THR A 20 11.98 -4.79 3.64
C THR A 20 10.62 -5.46 3.78
N ASP A 21 10.50 -6.71 3.32
CA ASP A 21 9.26 -7.48 3.50
C ASP A 21 8.85 -7.59 4.98
N ALA A 22 9.81 -7.76 5.89
CA ALA A 22 9.54 -7.79 7.33
C ALA A 22 8.98 -6.45 7.87
N GLN A 23 9.43 -5.31 7.34
CA GLN A 23 8.86 -4.00 7.70
C GLN A 23 7.47 -3.81 7.09
N THR A 24 7.26 -4.26 5.86
CA THR A 24 5.95 -4.25 5.21
C THR A 24 4.95 -5.08 6.00
N GLN A 25 5.32 -6.30 6.40
CA GLN A 25 4.50 -7.18 7.25
C GLN A 25 4.10 -6.51 8.57
N LYS A 26 4.98 -5.70 9.17
CA LYS A 26 4.64 -4.94 10.39
C LYS A 26 3.60 -3.85 10.14
N GLN A 27 3.61 -3.18 8.98
CA GLN A 27 2.57 -2.21 8.62
C GLN A 27 1.23 -2.92 8.40
N LEU A 28 1.24 -4.08 7.75
CA LEU A 28 0.04 -4.90 7.56
C LEU A 28 -0.50 -5.43 8.89
N GLN A 29 0.38 -5.88 9.77
CA GLN A 29 0.01 -6.31 11.12
C GLN A 29 -0.70 -5.18 11.87
N TYR A 30 -0.18 -3.96 11.79
CA TYR A 30 -0.82 -2.80 12.39
C TYR A 30 -2.22 -2.54 11.82
N ILE A 31 -2.40 -2.59 10.49
CA ILE A 31 -3.73 -2.46 9.85
C ILE A 31 -4.73 -3.46 10.47
N LEU A 32 -4.34 -4.74 10.57
CA LEU A 32 -5.21 -5.79 11.10
C LEU A 32 -5.48 -5.63 12.60
N GLU A 33 -4.47 -5.27 13.40
CA GLU A 33 -4.61 -5.06 14.85
C GLU A 33 -5.52 -3.88 15.19
N GLN A 34 -5.54 -2.84 14.36
CA GLN A 34 -6.46 -1.71 14.52
C GLN A 34 -7.89 -2.03 14.03
N GLY A 35 -8.13 -3.19 13.43
CA GLY A 35 -9.41 -3.55 12.83
C GLY A 35 -9.70 -2.82 11.52
N PHE A 36 -8.68 -2.26 10.86
CA PHE A 36 -8.81 -1.64 9.56
C PHE A 36 -8.89 -2.70 8.46
N ILE A 37 -9.59 -2.37 7.37
CA ILE A 37 -9.75 -3.26 6.22
C ILE A 37 -8.58 -3.01 5.27
N ALA A 38 -7.74 -4.03 5.07
CA ALA A 38 -6.64 -3.94 4.13
C ALA A 38 -7.14 -3.90 2.67
N GLY A 39 -6.45 -3.14 1.82
CA GLY A 39 -6.69 -3.11 0.38
C GLY A 39 -5.39 -3.00 -0.41
N VAL A 40 -5.41 -3.50 -1.64
CA VAL A 40 -4.30 -3.40 -2.59
C VAL A 40 -4.81 -2.73 -3.85
N GLU A 41 -4.04 -1.82 -4.41
CA GLU A 41 -4.36 -1.20 -5.68
C GLU A 41 -3.10 -0.92 -6.49
N PHE A 42 -3.29 -0.71 -7.78
CA PHE A 42 -2.20 -0.53 -8.72
C PHE A 42 -2.53 0.51 -9.80
N SER A 43 -1.48 1.08 -10.39
CA SER A 43 -1.60 2.09 -11.45
C SER A 43 -0.32 2.12 -12.29
N GLU A 44 -0.44 2.42 -13.59
CA GLU A 44 0.70 2.63 -14.48
C GLU A 44 1.45 3.94 -14.15
N SER A 45 0.79 4.88 -13.46
CA SER A 45 1.34 6.19 -13.09
C SER A 45 1.10 6.51 -11.61
N SER A 46 2.01 7.28 -11.02
CA SER A 46 1.89 7.83 -9.67
C SER A 46 1.74 9.37 -9.71
N ALA A 47 0.92 9.88 -10.64
CA ALA A 47 0.63 11.31 -10.71
C ALA A 47 -0.22 11.75 -9.50
N PRO A 48 0.17 12.78 -8.74
CA PRO A 48 -0.55 13.18 -7.52
C PRO A 48 -1.94 13.79 -7.82
N GLU A 49 -2.19 14.23 -9.05
CA GLU A 49 -3.50 14.73 -9.50
C GLU A 49 -4.50 13.60 -9.77
N GLN A 50 -4.02 12.34 -9.84
CA GLN A 50 -4.87 11.17 -10.07
C GLN A 50 -5.50 10.70 -8.76
N HIS A 51 -6.81 10.86 -8.64
CA HIS A 51 -7.56 10.49 -7.43
C HIS A 51 -7.82 8.99 -7.27
N TYR A 52 -7.83 8.22 -8.36
CA TYR A 52 -8.23 6.82 -8.34
C TYR A 52 -7.15 5.93 -8.97
N TRP A 53 -6.79 4.87 -8.26
CA TRP A 53 -6.02 3.75 -8.80
C TRP A 53 -6.96 2.55 -8.99
N THR A 54 -6.50 1.56 -9.75
CA THR A 54 -7.29 0.36 -10.01
C THR A 54 -7.20 -0.57 -8.81
N LEU A 55 -8.34 -0.89 -8.23
CA LEU A 55 -8.42 -1.82 -7.11
C LEU A 55 -8.01 -3.23 -7.55
N TRP A 56 -7.14 -3.88 -6.79
CA TRP A 56 -6.84 -5.29 -6.97
C TRP A 56 -7.90 -6.13 -6.26
N LYS A 57 -8.68 -6.89 -7.03
CA LYS A 57 -9.84 -7.68 -6.55
C LYS A 57 -10.78 -6.81 -5.71
N LEU A 58 -10.95 -7.12 -4.42
CA LEU A 58 -11.77 -6.40 -3.46
C LEU A 58 -10.97 -6.16 -2.16
N PRO A 59 -11.37 -5.21 -1.30
CA PRO A 59 -10.76 -5.04 0.01
C PRO A 59 -10.90 -6.33 0.82
N LEU A 60 -9.89 -6.66 1.62
CA LEU A 60 -9.83 -7.91 2.37
C LEU A 60 -10.58 -7.77 3.70
N PHE A 61 -11.91 -7.64 3.64
CA PHE A 61 -12.78 -7.36 4.79
C PHE A 61 -12.59 -8.30 5.99
N ASN A 62 -12.29 -9.57 5.73
CA ASN A 62 -12.16 -10.60 6.76
C ASN A 62 -10.72 -11.15 6.84
N ALA A 63 -9.72 -10.42 6.36
CA ALA A 63 -8.33 -10.88 6.50
C ALA A 63 -7.98 -11.04 7.98
N THR A 64 -7.51 -12.22 8.36
CA THR A 64 -7.12 -12.52 9.74
C THR A 64 -5.62 -12.67 9.93
N SER A 65 -4.87 -12.73 8.82
CA SER A 65 -3.41 -12.88 8.85
C SER A 65 -2.72 -11.99 7.85
N VAL A 66 -1.53 -11.49 8.22
CA VAL A 66 -0.64 -10.72 7.34
C VAL A 66 -0.29 -11.49 6.07
N ARG A 67 -0.22 -12.83 6.17
CA ARG A 67 0.10 -13.71 5.05
C ARG A 67 -0.95 -13.62 3.93
N GLU A 68 -2.23 -13.51 4.27
CA GLU A 68 -3.30 -13.36 3.27
C GLU A 68 -3.11 -12.07 2.46
N VAL A 69 -2.83 -10.96 3.14
CA VAL A 69 -2.60 -9.67 2.47
C VAL A 69 -1.31 -9.69 1.63
N MET A 70 -0.23 -10.27 2.16
CA MET A 70 1.04 -10.42 1.43
C MET A 70 0.88 -11.27 0.16
N ALA A 71 0.09 -12.35 0.22
CA ALA A 71 -0.16 -13.19 -0.95
C ALA A 71 -0.82 -12.38 -2.08
N GLU A 72 -1.79 -11.53 -1.76
CA GLU A 72 -2.45 -10.68 -2.74
C GLU A 72 -1.52 -9.61 -3.33
N ILE A 73 -0.61 -9.05 -2.52
CA ILE A 73 0.43 -8.12 -3.00
C ILE A 73 1.34 -8.83 -4.01
N ASP A 74 1.79 -10.05 -3.70
CA ASP A 74 2.69 -10.82 -4.56
C ASP A 74 2.01 -11.29 -5.85
N GLU A 75 0.73 -11.68 -5.78
CA GLU A 75 -0.07 -11.96 -6.98
C GLU A 75 -0.23 -10.72 -7.87
N CYS A 76 -0.55 -9.57 -7.28
CA CYS A 76 -0.68 -8.31 -8.01
C CYS A 76 0.65 -7.91 -8.68
N ARG A 77 1.78 -8.05 -7.98
CA ARG A 77 3.14 -7.82 -8.53
C ARG A 77 3.46 -8.72 -9.72
N ARG A 78 3.05 -9.99 -9.65
CA ARG A 78 3.28 -10.96 -10.73
C ARG A 78 2.45 -10.65 -11.96
N GLU A 79 1.19 -10.25 -11.78
CA GLU A 79 0.27 -9.91 -12.88
C GLU A 79 0.62 -8.55 -13.53
N TYR A 80 1.01 -7.56 -12.71
CA TYR A 80 1.28 -6.19 -13.14
C TYR A 80 2.71 -5.73 -12.78
N PRO A 81 3.77 -6.35 -13.34
CA PRO A 81 5.15 -6.11 -12.93
C PRO A 81 5.70 -4.71 -13.28
N LYS A 82 4.97 -3.95 -14.10
CA LYS A 82 5.34 -2.59 -14.52
C LYS A 82 4.51 -1.48 -13.86
N CYS A 83 3.55 -1.85 -13.01
CA CYS A 83 2.71 -0.88 -12.31
C CYS A 83 3.28 -0.52 -10.95
N PHE A 84 2.94 0.67 -10.47
CA PHE A 84 3.03 0.97 -9.04
C PHE A 84 1.96 0.17 -8.31
N ILE A 85 2.29 -0.33 -7.14
CA ILE A 85 1.37 -1.05 -6.26
C ILE A 85 1.44 -0.40 -4.89
N ARG A 86 0.30 -0.05 -4.32
CA ARG A 86 0.20 0.48 -2.96
C ARG A 86 -0.77 -0.35 -2.12
N VAL A 87 -0.50 -0.38 -0.82
CA VAL A 87 -1.33 -1.05 0.18
C VAL A 87 -1.96 0.02 1.04
N MET A 88 -3.24 -0.16 1.35
CA MET A 88 -4.03 0.77 2.14
C MET A 88 -4.67 0.10 3.34
N GLY A 89 -5.01 0.90 4.35
CA GLY A 89 -5.97 0.54 5.40
C GLY A 89 -7.20 1.44 5.35
N PHE A 90 -8.40 0.86 5.39
CA PHE A 90 -9.66 1.59 5.48
C PHE A 90 -10.28 1.47 6.87
N ASP A 91 -10.64 2.61 7.46
CA ASP A 91 -11.46 2.71 8.66
C ASP A 91 -12.92 2.91 8.24
N ASN A 92 -13.74 1.88 8.40
CA ASN A 92 -15.16 1.91 8.04
C ASN A 92 -16.02 2.70 9.03
N VAL A 93 -15.55 2.93 10.26
CA VAL A 93 -16.26 3.72 11.28
C VAL A 93 -16.13 5.19 10.95
N LYS A 94 -14.92 5.64 10.60
CA LYS A 94 -14.66 7.04 10.19
C LYS A 94 -14.91 7.28 8.71
N GLN A 95 -15.09 6.22 7.93
CA GLN A 95 -15.28 6.27 6.48
C GLN A 95 -14.12 6.99 5.79
N CYS A 96 -12.89 6.58 6.10
CA CYS A 96 -11.69 7.13 5.47
C CYS A 96 -10.60 6.08 5.27
N GLN A 97 -9.67 6.39 4.36
CA GLN A 97 -8.39 5.70 4.29
C GLN A 97 -7.48 6.26 5.40
N VAL A 98 -6.82 5.36 6.14
CA VAL A 98 -6.00 5.69 7.33
C VAL A 98 -4.53 5.33 7.19
N LEU A 99 -4.19 4.52 6.18
CA LEU A 99 -2.81 4.18 5.81
C LEU A 99 -2.67 4.10 4.29
#